data_AF-A0A0G0KM25-F1
#
_entry.id   AF-A0A0G0KM25-F1
#
_cell.length_a   1.000
_cell.length_b   1.000
_cell.length_c   1.000
_cell.angle_alpha   90.00
_cell.angle_beta   90.00
_cell.angle_gamma   90.00
#
_symmetry.space_group_name_H-M   'P 1'
#
loop_
_entity.id
_entity.type
_entity.pdbx_description
1 polymer ?
#
loop_
_entity_poly.entity_id
_entity_poly.type
_entity_poly.pdbx_seq_one_letter_code
_entity_poly.pdbx_strand_id
1 'polypeptide(L)'
;MNKELTKKLSAGHATCSGCGIPAIVRTVLGATDEPVIVSNATGCLEVTTTIYPYSAWKIPYIHSAFGNAAATAAGIDSAQKALEKSGKIKKKAKIIAFGGDGGTYDIGLQALSGALERGHDFLYVCYDNGG
;
A
#
# COMPACT_ATOMS: atom_id res chain seq x y z
N MET A 1 -14.02 17.68 5.97
CA MET A 1 -13.90 16.42 5.22
C MET A 1 -14.40 15.27 6.08
N ASN A 2 -15.04 14.24 5.49
CA ASN A 2 -15.62 13.11 6.24
C ASN A 2 -14.53 12.38 7.07
N LYS A 3 -14.74 12.24 8.39
CA LYS A 3 -13.77 11.61 9.31
C LYS A 3 -13.57 10.13 9.02
N GLU A 4 -14.62 9.42 8.64
CA GLU A 4 -14.55 7.98 8.31
C GLU A 4 -13.68 7.75 7.08
N LEU A 5 -13.90 8.53 6.01
CA LEU A 5 -13.10 8.44 4.79
C LEU A 5 -11.63 8.83 5.01
N THR A 6 -11.33 9.61 6.06
CA THR A 6 -9.96 10.10 6.35
C THR A 6 -9.31 9.44 7.56
N LYS A 7 -9.89 8.34 8.04
CA LYS A 7 -9.40 7.56 9.20
C LYS A 7 -8.00 7.00 8.97
N LYS A 8 -7.71 6.51 7.75
CA LYS A 8 -6.44 5.85 7.39
C LYS A 8 -5.54 6.67 6.45
N LEU A 9 -6.13 7.52 5.59
CA LEU A 9 -5.43 8.47 4.73
C LEU A 9 -5.99 9.89 4.94
N SER A 10 -5.14 10.81 5.40
CA SER A 10 -5.49 12.19 5.75
C SER A 10 -6.03 13.01 4.57
N ALA A 11 -6.66 14.15 4.88
CA ALA A 11 -7.16 15.11 3.91
C ALA A 11 -6.07 16.02 3.31
N GLY A 12 -4.95 16.20 4.02
CA GLY A 12 -3.84 17.05 3.61
C GLY A 12 -2.76 16.26 2.88
N HIS A 13 -2.86 16.21 1.55
CA HIS A 13 -1.85 15.65 0.64
C HIS A 13 -1.83 16.51 -0.63
N ALA A 14 -0.75 16.41 -1.41
CA ALA A 14 -0.47 17.28 -2.55
C ALA A 14 -0.97 16.70 -3.89
N THR A 15 -2.05 15.93 -3.87
CA THR A 15 -2.66 15.44 -5.12
C THR A 15 -3.33 16.57 -5.89
N CYS A 16 -3.41 16.44 -7.21
CA CYS A 16 -4.14 17.37 -8.06
C CYS A 16 -5.61 17.48 -7.63
N SER A 17 -6.24 18.64 -7.88
CA SER A 17 -7.68 18.80 -7.68
C SER A 17 -8.44 17.80 -8.56
N GLY A 18 -9.34 17.03 -7.96
CA GLY A 18 -10.08 15.97 -8.67
C GLY A 18 -9.29 14.68 -8.92
N CYS A 19 -8.08 14.53 -8.38
CA CYS A 19 -7.32 13.29 -8.50
C CYS A 19 -8.12 12.08 -7.97
N GLY A 20 -8.22 11.01 -8.76
CA GLY A 20 -8.95 9.79 -8.39
C GLY A 20 -8.21 8.90 -7.38
N ILE A 21 -6.88 9.00 -7.32
CA ILE A 21 -6.02 8.13 -6.50
C ILE A 21 -6.44 8.16 -5.01
N PRO A 22 -6.63 9.32 -4.33
CA PRO A 22 -7.09 9.34 -2.95
C PRO A 22 -8.44 8.67 -2.73
N ALA A 23 -9.37 8.76 -3.69
CA ALA A 23 -10.69 8.14 -3.56
C ALA A 23 -10.58 6.61 -3.63
N ILE A 24 -9.78 6.09 -4.56
CA ILE A 24 -9.47 4.65 -4.68
C ILE A 24 -8.86 4.14 -3.37
N VAL A 25 -7.79 4.79 -2.90
CA VAL A 25 -7.08 4.37 -1.68
C VAL A 25 -7.98 4.40 -0.45
N ARG A 26 -8.78 5.47 -0.26
CA ARG A 26 -9.71 5.54 0.88
C ARG A 26 -10.79 4.48 0.82
N THR A 27 -11.28 4.14 -0.37
CA THR A 27 -12.28 3.08 -0.57
C THR A 27 -11.69 1.73 -0.20
N VAL A 28 -10.51 1.39 -0.72
CA VAL A 28 -9.81 0.13 -0.41
C VAL A 28 -9.52 0.02 1.09
N LEU A 29 -8.94 1.08 1.68
CA LEU A 29 -8.63 1.10 3.11
C LEU A 29 -9.88 1.07 4.00
N GLY A 30 -11.00 1.61 3.53
CA GLY A 30 -12.29 1.63 4.23
C GLY A 30 -13.04 0.31 4.18
N ALA A 31 -12.64 -0.64 3.33
CA ALA A 31 -13.31 -1.93 3.18
C ALA A 31 -13.13 -2.89 4.38
N THR A 32 -12.26 -2.54 5.34
CA THR A 32 -12.02 -3.36 6.54
C THR A 32 -11.71 -2.49 7.75
N ASP A 33 -12.15 -2.92 8.94
CA ASP A 33 -11.72 -2.33 10.21
C ASP A 33 -10.52 -3.04 10.83
N GLU A 34 -10.00 -4.09 10.18
CA GLU A 34 -8.79 -4.76 10.63
C GLU A 34 -7.56 -3.85 10.52
N PRO A 35 -6.51 -4.07 11.33
CA PRO A 35 -5.22 -3.40 11.15
C PRO A 35 -4.70 -3.63 9.74
N VAL A 36 -4.18 -2.57 9.10
CA VAL A 36 -3.65 -2.60 7.74
C VAL A 36 -2.22 -2.08 7.74
N ILE A 37 -1.34 -2.75 7.00
CA ILE A 37 0.01 -2.28 6.66
C ILE A 37 0.05 -2.04 5.16
N VAL A 38 0.57 -0.88 4.75
CA VAL A 38 0.70 -0.50 3.34
C VAL A 38 2.15 -0.57 2.88
N SER A 39 2.36 -1.20 1.73
CA SER A 39 3.56 -1.04 0.90
C SER A 39 3.17 -0.25 -0.34
N ASN A 40 3.94 0.77 -0.70
CA ASN A 40 3.58 1.64 -1.81
C ASN A 40 4.77 1.86 -2.73
N ALA A 41 4.61 1.51 -4.00
CA ALA A 41 5.61 1.77 -5.02
C ALA A 41 5.80 3.28 -5.21
N THR A 42 7.03 3.70 -5.52
CA THR A 42 7.28 5.06 -6.01
C THR A 42 6.33 5.39 -7.17
N GLY A 43 5.67 6.55 -7.10
CA GLY A 43 4.70 7.00 -8.08
C GLY A 43 3.82 8.12 -7.52
N CYS A 44 2.81 8.57 -8.29
CA CYS A 44 1.95 9.68 -7.89
C CYS A 44 1.38 9.54 -6.47
N LEU A 45 0.91 8.34 -6.09
CA LEU A 45 0.37 8.13 -4.75
C LEU A 45 1.43 8.38 -3.67
N GLU A 46 2.63 7.86 -3.85
CA GLU A 46 3.75 8.07 -2.92
C GLU A 46 4.13 9.55 -2.84
N VAL A 47 4.61 10.13 -3.95
CA VAL A 47 5.19 11.48 -3.95
C VAL A 47 4.21 12.56 -3.48
N THR A 48 2.91 12.36 -3.66
CA THR A 48 1.90 13.34 -3.22
C THR A 48 1.44 13.15 -1.77
N THR A 49 1.62 11.97 -1.19
CA THR A 49 1.17 11.65 0.17
C THR A 49 2.28 11.62 1.21
N THR A 50 3.55 11.61 0.80
CA THR A 50 4.72 11.54 1.69
C THR A 50 5.77 12.64 1.46
N ILE A 51 5.34 13.85 1.06
CA ILE A 51 6.24 14.99 0.90
C ILE A 51 6.85 15.37 2.26
N TYR A 52 8.18 15.32 2.35
CA TYR A 52 8.93 15.69 3.55
C TYR A 52 8.57 17.12 4.03
N PRO A 53 8.39 17.34 5.35
CA PRO A 53 8.52 16.40 6.48
C PRO A 53 7.22 15.66 6.84
N TYR A 54 6.21 15.68 5.97
CA TYR A 54 4.85 15.23 6.29
C TYR A 54 4.54 13.85 5.70
N SER A 55 3.58 13.17 6.33
CA SER A 55 2.93 11.98 5.79
C SER A 55 1.42 12.09 5.97
N ALA A 56 0.68 11.80 4.91
CA ALA A 56 -0.78 11.71 4.95
C ALA A 56 -1.26 10.36 5.49
N TRP A 57 -0.38 9.38 5.69
CA TRP A 57 -0.73 8.04 6.16
C TRP A 57 -0.89 8.02 7.69
N LYS A 58 -2.05 7.53 8.16
CA LYS A 58 -2.38 7.38 9.59
C LYS A 58 -2.29 5.93 10.06
N ILE A 59 -1.73 5.07 9.23
CA ILE A 59 -1.52 3.64 9.44
C ILE A 59 -0.07 3.29 9.07
N PRO A 60 0.47 2.14 9.53
CA PRO A 60 1.79 1.69 9.11
C PRO A 60 1.93 1.69 7.58
N TYR A 61 2.95 2.40 7.11
CA TYR A 61 3.21 2.63 5.70
C TYR A 61 4.71 2.45 5.43
N ILE A 62 5.03 1.76 4.35
CA ILE A 62 6.39 1.54 3.87
C ILE A 62 6.47 2.03 2.43
N HIS A 63 7.36 2.98 2.19
CA HIS A 63 7.80 3.32 0.85
C HIS A 63 8.62 2.16 0.27
N SER A 64 8.26 1.73 -0.93
CA SER A 64 8.98 0.74 -1.72
C SER A 64 9.55 1.40 -2.97
N ALA A 65 10.69 0.90 -3.44
CA ALA A 65 11.22 1.31 -4.73
C ALA A 65 10.24 0.95 -5.85
N PHE A 66 10.34 1.66 -6.98
CA PHE A 66 9.33 1.62 -8.04
C PHE A 66 8.96 0.19 -8.49
N GLY A 67 9.96 -0.69 -8.66
CA GLY A 67 9.75 -2.05 -9.15
C GLY A 67 9.56 -3.14 -8.09
N ASN A 68 9.41 -2.83 -6.79
CA ASN A 68 9.47 -3.88 -5.76
C ASN A 68 8.41 -3.86 -4.64
N ALA A 69 7.32 -3.08 -4.77
CA ALA A 69 6.27 -3.04 -3.75
C ALA A 69 5.68 -4.42 -3.40
N ALA A 70 5.42 -5.27 -4.41
CA ALA A 70 4.93 -6.63 -4.15
C ALA A 70 5.94 -7.51 -3.40
N ALA A 71 7.25 -7.35 -3.67
CA ALA A 71 8.28 -8.05 -2.92
C ALA A 71 8.39 -7.55 -1.48
N THR A 72 8.21 -6.23 -1.25
CA THR A 72 8.09 -5.68 0.11
C THR A 72 6.89 -6.27 0.84
N ALA A 73 5.71 -6.35 0.20
CA ALA A 73 4.52 -6.96 0.78
C ALA A 73 4.73 -8.45 1.13
N ALA A 74 5.37 -9.22 0.25
CA ALA A 74 5.78 -10.60 0.53
C ALA A 74 6.70 -10.70 1.76
N GLY A 75 7.63 -9.77 1.92
CA GLY A 75 8.49 -9.67 3.09
C GLY A 75 7.70 -9.40 4.38
N ILE A 76 6.70 -8.53 4.33
CA ILE A 76 5.81 -8.22 5.47
C ILE A 76 5.01 -9.48 5.88
N ASP A 77 4.44 -10.21 4.92
CA ASP A 77 3.71 -11.46 5.20
C ASP A 77 4.62 -12.51 5.86
N SER A 78 5.82 -12.68 5.30
CA SER A 78 6.82 -13.60 5.84
C SER A 78 7.25 -13.23 7.27
N ALA A 79 7.45 -11.93 7.52
CA ALA A 79 7.78 -11.41 8.84
C ALA A 79 6.63 -11.64 9.83
N GLN A 80 5.38 -11.37 9.44
CA GLN A 80 4.21 -11.63 10.29
C GLN A 80 4.08 -13.12 10.63
N LYS A 81 4.25 -14.03 9.66
CA LYS A 81 4.25 -15.49 9.89
C LYS A 81 5.32 -15.90 10.91
N ALA A 82 6.54 -15.35 10.80
CA ALA A 82 7.62 -15.62 11.75
C ALA A 82 7.34 -15.06 13.15
N LEU A 83 6.80 -13.85 13.24
CA LEU A 83 6.44 -13.20 14.50
C LEU A 83 5.27 -13.91 15.21
N GLU A 84 4.29 -14.40 14.44
CA GLU A 84 3.17 -15.19 14.96
C GLU A 84 3.67 -16.53 15.50
N LYS A 85 4.49 -17.26 14.72
CA LYS A 85 5.09 -18.54 15.14
C LYS A 85 5.95 -18.41 16.41
N SER A 86 6.62 -17.28 16.60
CA SER A 86 7.43 -16.99 17.80
C SER A 86 6.62 -16.40 18.96
N GLY A 87 5.29 -16.25 18.81
CA GLY A 87 4.40 -15.72 19.85
C GLY A 87 4.55 -14.22 20.11
N LYS A 88 5.29 -13.48 19.28
CA LYS A 88 5.50 -12.02 19.43
C LYS A 88 4.29 -11.21 18.99
N ILE A 89 3.46 -11.74 18.11
CA ILE A 89 2.16 -11.17 17.73
C ILE A 89 1.07 -12.23 17.85
N LYS A 90 -0.12 -11.80 18.23
CA LYS A 90 -1.30 -12.68 18.36
C LYS A 90 -2.21 -12.64 17.13
N LYS A 91 -2.08 -11.63 16.27
CA LYS A 91 -2.93 -11.41 15.11
C LYS A 91 -2.13 -10.72 13.99
N LYS A 92 -2.32 -11.17 12.76
CA LYS A 92 -1.79 -10.54 11.55
C LYS A 92 -2.59 -9.31 11.16
N ALA A 93 -1.91 -8.30 10.64
CA ALA A 93 -2.54 -7.18 9.95
C ALA A 93 -2.74 -7.52 8.47
N LYS A 94 -3.79 -6.99 7.84
CA LYS A 94 -3.96 -7.09 6.38
C LYS A 94 -2.85 -6.30 5.69
N ILE A 95 -2.35 -6.84 4.58
CA ILE A 95 -1.26 -6.23 3.82
C ILE A 95 -1.83 -5.76 2.50
N ILE A 96 -1.55 -4.50 2.15
CA ILE A 96 -1.97 -3.90 0.88
C ILE A 96 -0.76 -3.29 0.20
N ALA A 97 -0.49 -3.72 -1.02
CA ALA A 97 0.47 -3.11 -1.91
C ALA A 97 -0.26 -2.19 -2.91
N PHE A 98 0.17 -0.93 -3.02
CA PHE A 98 -0.28 -0.02 -4.07
C PHE A 98 0.83 0.19 -5.10
N GLY A 99 0.45 0.22 -6.37
CA GLY A 99 1.31 0.59 -7.49
C GLY A 99 0.50 1.29 -8.58
N GLY A 100 1.14 2.22 -9.30
CA GLY A 100 0.59 2.72 -10.57
C GLY A 100 0.70 1.68 -11.68
N ASP A 101 0.13 1.95 -12.84
CA ASP A 101 0.23 1.13 -14.05
C ASP A 101 1.69 0.83 -14.42
N GLY A 102 2.59 1.82 -14.52
CA GLY A 102 4.02 1.55 -14.77
C GLY A 102 4.71 0.68 -13.69
N GLY A 103 4.33 0.86 -12.42
CA GLY A 103 4.84 0.05 -11.30
C GLY A 103 4.22 -1.34 -11.21
N THR A 104 3.23 -1.65 -12.05
CA THR A 104 2.48 -2.91 -12.05
C THR A 104 2.71 -3.70 -13.33
N TYR A 105 2.42 -3.08 -14.49
CA TYR A 105 2.45 -3.70 -15.80
C TYR A 105 3.84 -3.74 -16.43
N ASP A 106 4.76 -2.89 -15.98
CA ASP A 106 6.12 -2.79 -16.52
C ASP A 106 7.16 -3.17 -15.46
N ILE A 107 7.87 -2.21 -14.87
CA ILE A 107 9.07 -2.47 -14.03
C ILE A 107 8.78 -3.33 -12.79
N GLY A 108 7.56 -3.27 -12.24
CA GLY A 108 7.18 -4.04 -11.05
C GLY A 108 6.55 -5.40 -11.32
N LEU A 109 6.29 -5.75 -12.58
CA LEU A 109 5.60 -7.00 -12.94
C LEU A 109 6.36 -8.23 -12.43
N GLN A 110 7.70 -8.21 -12.52
CA GLN A 110 8.53 -9.32 -12.04
C GLN A 110 8.37 -9.54 -10.53
N ALA A 111 8.35 -8.47 -9.73
CA ALA A 111 8.19 -8.57 -8.29
C ALA A 111 6.78 -9.04 -7.90
N LEU A 112 5.76 -8.57 -8.63
CA LEU A 112 4.38 -9.00 -8.46
C LEU A 112 4.22 -10.50 -8.77
N SER A 113 4.64 -10.91 -9.97
CA SER A 113 4.59 -12.31 -10.40
C SER A 113 5.29 -13.23 -9.40
N GLY A 114 6.52 -12.90 -8.99
CA GLY A 114 7.25 -13.70 -8.03
C GLY A 114 6.59 -13.77 -6.64
N ALA A 115 5.94 -12.69 -6.18
CA ALA A 115 5.23 -12.70 -4.90
C ALA A 115 3.96 -13.57 -4.95
N LEU A 116 3.23 -13.56 -6.07
CA LEU A 116 2.04 -14.39 -6.28
C LEU A 116 2.41 -15.88 -6.42
N GLU A 117 3.47 -16.19 -7.18
CA GLU A 117 3.96 -17.57 -7.36
C GLU A 117 4.32 -18.24 -6.02
N ARG A 118 4.83 -17.47 -5.05
CA ARG A 118 5.14 -17.97 -3.69
C ARG A 118 3.93 -18.06 -2.77
N GLY A 119 2.74 -17.66 -3.20
CA GLY A 119 1.51 -17.73 -2.41
C GLY A 119 1.51 -16.82 -1.19
N HIS A 120 2.11 -15.62 -1.28
CA HIS A 120 2.04 -14.64 -0.20
C HIS A 120 0.62 -14.05 -0.07
N ASP A 121 0.18 -13.83 1.18
CA ASP A 121 -1.17 -13.33 1.49
C ASP A 121 -1.17 -11.80 1.60
N PHE A 122 -1.50 -11.11 0.49
CA PHE A 122 -1.65 -9.66 0.44
C PHE A 122 -2.60 -9.26 -0.69
N LEU A 123 -3.18 -8.06 -0.59
CA LEU A 123 -3.91 -7.43 -1.69
C LEU A 123 -2.95 -6.55 -2.48
N TYR A 124 -2.88 -6.72 -3.79
CA TYR A 124 -2.21 -5.77 -4.69
C TYR A 124 -3.24 -4.92 -5.43
N VAL A 125 -3.05 -3.61 -5.44
CA VAL A 125 -3.93 -2.66 -6.13
C VAL A 125 -3.12 -1.85 -7.13
N CYS A 126 -3.42 -2.07 -8.42
CA CYS A 126 -3.01 -1.19 -9.49
C CYS A 126 -3.98 -0.01 -9.56
N TYR A 127 -3.51 1.21 -9.30
CA TYR A 127 -4.24 2.42 -9.69
C TYR A 127 -3.78 2.81 -11.10
N ASP A 128 -4.54 2.39 -12.12
CA ASP A 128 -4.20 2.69 -13.51
C ASP A 128 -4.64 4.12 -13.85
N ASN A 129 -3.69 4.99 -14.15
CA ASN A 129 -3.96 6.37 -14.55
C ASN A 129 -3.65 6.65 -16.03
N GLY A 130 -3.21 5.65 -16.80
CA GLY A 130 -2.93 5.75 -18.24
C GLY A 130 -1.70 6.58 -18.64
N GLY A 131 -0.87 7.03 -17.69
CA GLY A 131 0.31 7.88 -17.93
C GLY A 131 0.10 9.38 -17.71
#